data_AF-A0A962C2H4-F1
#
_entry.id   AF-A0A962C2H4-F1
#
_cell.length_a   1.000
_cell.length_b   1.000
_cell.length_c   1.000
_cell.angle_alpha   90.00
_cell.angle_beta   90.00
_cell.angle_gamma   90.00
#
_symmetry.space_group_name_H-M   'P 1'
#
loop_
_entity.id
_entity.type
_entity.pdbx_description
1 polymer ?
#
loop_
_entity_poly.entity_id
_entity_poly.type
_entity_poly.pdbx_seq_one_letter_code
_entity_poly.pdbx_strand_id
1 'polypeptide(L)' 'MPETSRVLAERFRALHVPGNPLVIFNVWDAGSARAVAAAGARAIGLGSWSVAAAQGFEDGEQVPLSFVHE' A
#
# COMPACT_ATOMS: atom_id res chain seq x y z
N MET A 1 -13.08 10.32 -3.51
CA MET A 1 -12.69 11.62 -2.93
C MET A 1 -11.37 12.08 -3.54
N PRO A 2 -11.40 12.78 -4.69
CA PRO A 2 -10.19 13.17 -5.42
C PRO A 2 -9.24 14.08 -4.61
N GLU A 3 -9.82 14.96 -3.78
CA GLU A 3 -9.06 15.91 -2.95
C GLU A 3 -8.24 15.20 -1.86
N THR A 4 -8.81 14.14 -1.26
CA THR A 4 -8.10 13.33 -0.27
C THR A 4 -6.88 12.62 -0.87
N SER A 5 -7.01 12.06 -2.07
CA SER A 5 -5.90 11.40 -2.76
C SER A 5 -4.76 12.38 -3.07
N ARG A 6 -5.07 13.61 -3.49
CA ARG A 6 -4.08 14.66 -3.74
C ARG A 6 -3.31 15.03 -2.47
N VAL A 7 -4.02 15.29 -1.37
CA VAL A 7 -3.41 15.62 -0.07
C VAL A 7 -2.53 14.48 0.44
N LEU A 8 -2.96 13.22 0.29
CA LEU A 8 -2.15 12.06 0.70
C LEU A 8 -0.90 11.90 -0.18
N ALA A 9 -1.00 12.13 -1.48
CA ALA A 9 0.16 12.09 -2.39
C ALA A 9 1.20 13.16 -2.03
N GLU A 10 0.76 14.39 -1.72
CA GLU A 10 1.65 15.47 -1.26
C GLU A 10 2.35 15.12 0.05
N ARG A 11 1.61 14.56 1.03
CA ARG A 11 2.19 14.08 2.30
C ARG A 11 3.20 12.96 2.09
N PHE A 12 2.87 11.98 1.25
CA PHE A 12 3.79 10.87 0.95
C PHE A 12 5.06 11.35 0.25
N ARG A 13 4.93 12.30 -0.70
CA ARG A 13 6.08 12.95 -1.35
C ARG A 13 6.97 13.67 -0.33
N ALA A 14 6.40 14.38 0.63
CA ALA A 14 7.16 15.09 1.66
C ALA A 14 7.98 14.15 2.57
N LEU A 15 7.65 12.87 2.65
CA LEU A 15 8.42 11.88 3.39
C LEU A 15 9.71 11.42 2.67
N HIS A 16 9.87 11.72 1.37
CA HIS A 16 11.03 11.31 0.58
C HIS A 16 12.16 12.34 0.68
N VAL A 17 13.03 12.18 1.68
CA VAL A 17 14.13 13.11 1.98
C VAL A 17 15.47 12.42 1.75
N PRO A 18 16.36 12.95 0.87
CA PRO A 18 17.72 12.43 0.71
C PRO A 18 18.47 12.37 2.04
N GLY A 19 19.12 11.25 2.34
CA GLY A 19 19.83 11.03 3.61
C GLY A 19 18.93 10.63 4.80
N ASN A 20 17.61 10.60 4.63
CA ASN A 20 16.66 10.10 5.62
C ASN A 20 15.65 9.15 4.95
N PRO A 21 16.05 7.90 4.67
CA PRO A 21 15.24 6.98 3.88
C PRO A 21 13.91 6.65 4.57
N LEU A 22 12.85 6.61 3.79
CA LEU A 22 11.54 6.16 4.23
C LEU A 22 11.48 4.63 4.15
N VAL A 23 11.19 3.97 5.27
CA VAL A 23 10.88 2.53 5.30
C VAL A 23 9.40 2.33 4.97
N ILE A 24 9.13 1.52 3.95
CA ILE A 24 7.77 1.19 3.50
C ILE A 24 7.63 -0.33 3.58
N PHE A 25 6.69 -0.80 4.38
CA PHE A 25 6.40 -2.23 4.51
C PHE A 25 5.32 -2.62 3.52
N ASN A 26 5.54 -3.72 2.81
CA ASN A 26 4.49 -4.32 1.99
C ASN A 26 3.44 -4.98 2.89
N VAL A 27 2.17 -4.70 2.61
CA VAL A 27 0.99 -5.28 3.25
C VAL A 27 0.08 -5.89 2.19
N TRP A 28 -0.82 -6.79 2.61
CA TRP A 28 -1.62 -7.62 1.70
C TRP A 28 -3.11 -7.70 2.07
N ASP A 29 -3.49 -7.17 3.23
CA ASP A 29 -4.88 -7.10 3.69
C ASP A 29 -5.06 -5.95 4.70
N ALA A 30 -6.31 -5.72 5.14
CA ALA A 30 -6.61 -4.70 6.13
C ALA A 30 -5.98 -4.97 7.51
N GLY A 31 -5.77 -6.24 7.87
CA GLY A 31 -5.19 -6.63 9.16
C GLY A 31 -3.72 -6.24 9.25
N SER A 32 -2.93 -6.63 8.26
CA SER A 32 -1.52 -6.27 8.08
C SER A 32 -1.32 -4.76 7.96
N ALA A 33 -2.19 -4.06 7.21
CA ALA A 33 -2.17 -2.59 7.13
C ALA A 33 -2.32 -1.94 8.52
N ARG A 34 -3.28 -2.40 9.32
CA ARG A 34 -3.50 -1.89 10.69
C ARG A 34 -2.34 -2.23 11.62
N ALA A 35 -1.79 -3.44 11.54
CA ALA A 35 -0.66 -3.86 12.37
C ALA A 35 0.58 -3.00 12.10
N VAL A 36 0.92 -2.76 10.83
CA VAL A 36 2.05 -1.94 10.42
C VAL A 36 1.86 -0.47 10.79
N ALA A 37 0.64 0.06 10.63
CA ALA A 37 0.33 1.41 11.08
C ALA A 37 0.45 1.57 12.61
N ALA A 38 -0.04 0.59 13.38
CA ALA A 38 0.07 0.58 14.84
C ALA A 38 1.53 0.46 15.32
N ALA A 39 2.39 -0.19 14.52
CA ALA A 39 3.84 -0.25 14.76
C ALA A 39 4.58 1.07 14.44
N GLY A 40 3.88 2.11 13.98
CA GLY A 40 4.45 3.45 13.75
C GLY A 40 4.94 3.71 12.33
N ALA A 41 4.57 2.87 11.36
CA ALA A 41 4.90 3.14 9.96
C ALA A 41 4.25 4.43 9.46
N ARG A 42 5.04 5.27 8.78
CA ARG A 42 4.57 6.54 8.20
C ARG A 42 3.90 6.37 6.83
N ALA A 43 4.14 5.23 6.18
CA ALA A 43 3.55 4.83 4.91
C ALA A 43 3.59 3.30 4.78
N ILE A 44 2.71 2.75 3.94
CA ILE A 44 2.62 1.33 3.62
C ILE A 44 2.59 1.14 2.10
N GLY A 45 3.12 0.00 1.64
CA GLY A 45 3.08 -0.41 0.24
C GLY A 45 2.14 -1.59 0.07
N LEU A 46 1.51 -1.71 -1.10
CA LEU A 46 0.75 -2.90 -1.47
C LEU A 46 1.58 -3.72 -2.45
N GLY A 47 1.92 -4.95 -2.07
CA GLY A 47 2.61 -5.89 -2.96
C GLY A 47 1.61 -6.69 -3.78
N SER A 48 1.65 -6.58 -5.12
CA SER A 48 0.70 -7.25 -6.03
C SER A 48 0.65 -8.76 -5.80
N TRP A 49 1.81 -9.42 -5.75
CA TRP A 49 1.92 -10.86 -5.48
C TRP A 49 1.24 -11.27 -4.16
N SER A 50 1.55 -10.56 -3.07
CA SER A 50 1.01 -10.89 -1.74
C SER A 50 -0.48 -10.59 -1.62
N VAL A 51 -0.97 -9.54 -2.27
CA VAL A 51 -2.41 -9.24 -2.35
C VAL A 51 -3.13 -10.31 -3.15
N ALA A 52 -2.59 -10.73 -4.31
CA ALA A 52 -3.17 -11.80 -5.12
C ALA A 52 -3.29 -13.10 -4.31
N ALA A 53 -2.18 -13.53 -3.68
CA ALA A 53 -2.16 -14.73 -2.86
C ALA A 53 -3.15 -14.68 -1.70
N ALA A 54 -3.28 -13.54 -1.01
CA ALA A 54 -4.24 -13.34 0.08
C ALA A 54 -5.70 -13.44 -0.39
N GLN A 55 -5.97 -13.22 -1.68
CA GLN A 55 -7.30 -13.26 -2.29
C GLN A 55 -7.53 -14.55 -3.10
N GLY A 56 -6.62 -15.53 -3.01
CA GLY A 56 -6.74 -16.83 -3.68
C GLY A 56 -6.35 -16.85 -5.16
N PHE A 57 -5.66 -15.81 -5.63
CA PHE A 57 -5.13 -15.74 -6.99
C PHE A 57 -3.63 -16.04 -7.01
N GLU A 58 -3.16 -16.61 -8.11
CA GLU A 58 -1.73 -16.65 -8.41
C GLU A 58 -1.23 -15.26 -8.84
N ASP A 59 0.09 -15.09 -8.85
CA ASP A 59 0.71 -13.87 -9.34
C ASP A 59 0.70 -13.80 -10.88
N GLY A 60 1.13 -12.66 -11.44
CA GLY A 60 1.15 -12.45 -12.88
C GLY A 60 -0.18 -11.93 -13.41
N GLU A 61 -0.73 -10.92 -12.74
CA GLU A 61 -1.92 -10.17 -13.16
C GLU A 61 -3.19 -11.02 -13.30
N GLN A 62 -3.28 -12.15 -12.57
CA GLN A 62 -4.46 -13.01 -12.58
C GLN A 62 -5.64 -12.44 -11.79
N VAL A 63 -5.42 -11.38 -11.01
CA VAL A 63 -6.47 -10.66 -10.30
C VAL A 63 -7.27 -9.80 -11.29
N PRO A 64 -8.60 -9.98 -11.41
CA PRO A 64 -9.42 -9.16 -12.30
C PRO A 64 -9.33 -7.67 -11.95
N LEU A 65 -9.21 -6.78 -12.94
CA LEU A 65 -9.16 -5.33 -12.66
C LEU A 65 -10.41 -4.82 -11.91
N SER A 66 -11.58 -5.41 -12.19
CA SER A 66 -12.82 -5.09 -11.47
C SER A 66 -12.76 -5.42 -9.99
N PHE A 67 -11.87 -6.33 -9.57
CA PHE A 67 -11.65 -6.67 -8.18
C PHE A 67 -10.76 -5.62 -7.46
N VAL A 68 -9.91 -4.92 -8.20
CA VAL A 68 -8.96 -3.92 -7.66
C VAL A 68 -9.52 -2.49 -7.73
N HIS A 69 -10.37 -2.20 -8.72
CA HIS A 69 -10.90 -0.87 -9.03
C HIS A 69 -12.39 -0.71 -8.67
N GLU A 70 -12.78 -1.03 -7.43
CA GLU A 70 -14.08 -0.62 -6.87
C GLU A 70 -14.01 0.74 -6.16
#